data_AF-A0A644WQM2-F1
#
_entry.id   AF-A0A644WQM2-F1
#
_cell.length_a   1.000
_cell.length_b   1.000
_cell.length_c   1.000
_cell.angle_alpha   90.00
_cell.angle_beta   90.00
_cell.angle_gamma   90.00
#
_symmetry.space_group_name_H-M   'P 1'
#
loop_
_entity.id
_entity.type
_entity.pdbx_description
1 polymer ?
#
loop_
_entity_poly.entity_id
_entity_poly.type
_entity_poly.pdbx_seq_one_letter_code
_entity_poly.pdbx_strand_id
1 'polypeptide(L)'
;MSDIPSSHPRYRSLITREQLAAHTKTGVVSLEGLTSHGRGEAFDYLLGEKTPASALEAEKLAARVLLAAKHPVLSINGNTAALAGREIAELQKASGAEVEVNLFHRTEERIALVTGVLEDAGCIVSKGPAERCVPLPHGRGLCRPDGIGSADVVLVPLEDGDRCEALVSMGKLVITVDLNPIDRTSKTATLPIIDEVTRALPNIARECVRLKAAGETVSMPEIDAKYFLRQAIKDMQEYLSHALD
;
A
#
# COMPACT_ATOMS: atom_id res chain seq x y z
N MET A 1 4.57 -19.99 18.37
CA MET A 1 4.89 -20.53 17.04
C MET A 1 3.65 -21.26 16.59
N SER A 2 3.09 -20.92 15.42
CA SER A 2 1.81 -21.47 14.97
C SER A 2 1.91 -22.99 14.80
N ASP A 3 0.87 -23.73 15.19
CA ASP A 3 0.73 -25.16 14.91
C ASP A 3 0.29 -25.45 13.44
N ILE A 4 0.38 -24.46 12.55
CA ILE A 4 -0.08 -24.56 11.16
C ILE A 4 1.06 -25.12 10.29
N PRO A 5 0.89 -26.29 9.64
CA PRO A 5 1.91 -26.86 8.77
C PRO A 5 2.17 -25.97 7.54
N SER A 6 3.42 -25.84 7.11
CA SER A 6 3.79 -25.09 5.90
C SER A 6 3.18 -25.68 4.61
N SER A 7 2.78 -26.96 4.64
CA SER A 7 2.05 -27.64 3.56
C SER A 7 0.56 -27.32 3.52
N HIS A 8 0.03 -26.59 4.52
CA HIS A 8 -1.39 -26.25 4.56
C HIS A 8 -1.74 -25.29 3.40
N PRO A 9 -2.83 -25.54 2.64
CA PRO A 9 -3.17 -24.73 1.46
C PRO A 9 -3.38 -23.24 1.79
N ARG A 10 -3.80 -22.94 3.03
CA ARG A 10 -3.97 -21.57 3.54
C ARG A 10 -2.90 -21.12 4.54
N TYR A 11 -1.72 -21.73 4.52
CA TYR A 11 -0.65 -21.42 5.47
C TYR A 11 -0.37 -19.92 5.53
N ARG A 12 -0.22 -19.26 4.37
CA ARG A 12 0.05 -17.83 4.28
C ARG A 12 -1.01 -16.98 4.99
N SER A 13 -2.29 -17.11 4.62
CA SER A 13 -3.41 -16.38 5.24
C SER A 13 -3.44 -16.58 6.76
N LEU A 14 -3.29 -17.82 7.24
CA LEU A 14 -3.37 -18.10 8.67
C LEU A 14 -2.18 -17.52 9.46
N ILE A 15 -0.96 -17.62 8.93
CA ILE A 15 0.22 -16.98 9.53
C ILE A 15 0.06 -15.46 9.57
N THR A 16 -0.43 -14.86 8.49
CA THR A 16 -0.68 -13.42 8.42
C THR A 16 -1.68 -12.97 9.50
N ARG A 17 -2.74 -13.74 9.74
CA ARG A 17 -3.70 -13.45 10.83
C ARG A 17 -3.05 -13.52 12.21
N GLU A 18 -2.21 -14.52 12.47
CA GLU A 18 -1.49 -14.61 13.76
C GLU A 18 -0.52 -13.44 13.96
N GLN A 19 0.20 -13.05 12.91
CA GLN A 19 1.11 -11.90 12.94
C GLN A 19 0.36 -10.59 13.23
N LEU A 20 -0.75 -10.35 12.52
CA LEU A 20 -1.58 -9.17 12.77
C LEU A 20 -2.18 -9.18 14.18
N ALA A 21 -2.64 -10.33 14.68
CA ALA A 21 -3.14 -10.45 16.04
C ALA A 21 -2.04 -10.15 17.08
N ALA A 22 -0.79 -10.59 16.84
CA ALA A 22 0.36 -10.26 17.68
C ALA A 22 0.68 -8.75 17.63
N HIS A 23 0.71 -8.15 16.43
CA HIS A 23 0.94 -6.71 16.26
C HIS A 23 -0.19 -5.83 16.82
N THR A 24 -1.39 -6.37 16.96
CA THR A 24 -2.50 -5.69 17.64
C THR A 24 -2.26 -5.64 19.14
N LYS A 25 -1.74 -6.72 19.74
CA LYS A 25 -1.38 -6.76 21.18
C LYS A 25 -0.26 -5.78 21.53
N THR A 26 0.60 -5.45 20.58
CA THR A 26 1.70 -4.49 20.76
C THR A 26 1.35 -3.06 20.36
N GLY A 27 0.15 -2.81 19.82
CA GLY A 27 -0.32 -1.47 19.42
C GLY A 27 0.13 -0.98 18.04
N VAL A 28 0.90 -1.77 17.30
CA VAL A 28 1.30 -1.47 15.91
C VAL A 28 0.05 -1.41 15.02
N VAL A 29 -0.79 -2.43 15.11
CA VAL A 29 -2.07 -2.54 14.40
C VAL A 29 -3.20 -2.17 15.36
N SER A 30 -4.19 -1.39 14.91
CA SER A 30 -5.38 -1.10 15.73
C SER A 30 -6.42 -2.21 15.58
N LEU A 31 -7.43 -2.26 16.45
CA LEU A 31 -8.52 -3.23 16.34
C LEU A 31 -9.30 -3.06 15.01
N GLU A 32 -9.50 -1.82 14.57
CA GLU A 32 -10.06 -1.48 13.26
C GLU A 32 -9.14 -1.94 12.12
N GLY A 33 -7.83 -1.99 12.37
CA GLY A 33 -6.85 -2.57 11.45
C GLY A 33 -7.11 -4.06 11.20
N LEU A 34 -7.48 -4.84 12.22
CA LEU A 34 -7.84 -6.26 12.05
C LEU A 34 -9.11 -6.44 11.22
N THR A 35 -10.15 -5.62 11.48
CA THR A 35 -11.38 -5.69 10.69
C THR A 35 -11.14 -5.26 9.24
N SER A 36 -10.26 -4.27 9.03
CA SER A 36 -9.80 -3.86 7.70
C SER A 36 -9.13 -4.99 6.93
N HIS A 37 -8.26 -5.76 7.59
CA HIS A 37 -7.62 -6.91 6.97
C HIS A 37 -8.65 -7.97 6.54
N GLY A 38 -9.62 -8.29 7.39
CA GLY A 38 -10.69 -9.25 7.04
C GLY A 38 -11.53 -8.81 5.84
N ARG A 39 -11.78 -7.50 5.66
CA ARG A 39 -12.40 -6.98 4.43
C ARG A 39 -11.52 -7.23 3.21
N GLY A 40 -10.22 -6.97 3.33
CA GLY A 40 -9.24 -7.26 2.28
C GLY A 40 -9.26 -8.73 1.89
N GLU A 41 -9.13 -9.64 2.85
CA GLU A 41 -9.17 -11.09 2.59
C GLU A 41 -10.45 -11.51 1.85
N ALA A 42 -11.61 -10.94 2.20
CA ALA A 42 -12.85 -11.22 1.49
C ALA A 42 -12.79 -10.85 0.00
N PHE A 43 -12.18 -9.72 -0.36
CA PHE A 43 -11.97 -9.35 -1.77
C PHE A 43 -10.87 -10.17 -2.43
N ASP A 44 -9.82 -10.57 -1.71
CA ASP A 44 -8.78 -11.43 -2.25
C ASP A 44 -9.35 -12.81 -2.64
N TYR A 45 -10.30 -13.34 -1.85
CA TYR A 45 -11.07 -14.53 -2.22
C TYR A 45 -11.83 -14.35 -3.54
N LEU A 46 -12.39 -13.17 -3.81
CA LEU A 46 -13.10 -12.88 -5.06
C LEU A 46 -12.16 -12.73 -6.27
N LEU A 47 -10.87 -12.48 -6.03
CA LEU A 47 -9.82 -12.39 -7.05
C LEU A 47 -9.05 -13.71 -7.22
N GLY A 48 -9.33 -14.70 -6.38
CA GLY A 48 -8.66 -16.00 -6.39
C GLY A 48 -7.25 -15.98 -5.81
N GLU A 49 -6.97 -15.07 -4.86
CA GLU A 49 -5.71 -14.99 -4.09
C GLU A 49 -4.44 -14.94 -4.96
N LYS A 50 -4.55 -14.29 -6.13
CA LYS A 50 -3.47 -14.13 -7.11
C LYS A 50 -3.47 -12.70 -7.65
N THR A 51 -2.31 -12.23 -8.12
CA THR A 51 -2.20 -10.95 -8.85
C THR A 51 -2.90 -11.07 -10.21
N PRO A 52 -4.00 -10.32 -10.46
CA PRO A 52 -4.61 -10.28 -11.79
C PRO A 52 -3.70 -9.59 -12.81
N ALA A 53 -3.89 -9.87 -14.11
CA ALA A 53 -3.08 -9.26 -15.16
C ALA A 53 -3.20 -7.73 -15.16
N SER A 54 -4.39 -7.21 -14.87
CA SER A 54 -4.68 -5.78 -14.75
C SER A 54 -3.94 -5.11 -13.59
N ALA A 55 -3.84 -5.79 -12.45
CA ALA A 55 -3.07 -5.29 -11.32
C ALA A 55 -1.57 -5.31 -11.61
N LEU A 56 -1.06 -6.36 -12.26
CA LEU A 56 0.35 -6.41 -12.69
C LEU A 56 0.70 -5.28 -13.67
N GLU A 57 -0.24 -4.90 -14.54
CA GLU A 57 -0.09 -3.73 -15.41
C GLU A 57 -0.02 -2.43 -14.59
N ALA A 58 -0.93 -2.25 -13.63
CA ALA A 58 -0.94 -1.09 -12.73
C ALA A 58 0.33 -1.00 -11.86
N GLU A 59 0.85 -2.13 -11.38
CA GLU A 59 2.10 -2.20 -10.61
C GLU A 59 3.31 -1.78 -11.43
N LYS A 60 3.38 -2.19 -12.71
CA LYS A 60 4.43 -1.73 -13.62
C LYS A 60 4.33 -0.24 -13.89
N LEU A 61 3.10 0.26 -14.02
CA LEU A 61 2.86 1.70 -14.18
C LEU A 61 3.29 2.47 -12.94
N ALA A 62 3.00 1.96 -11.74
CA ALA A 62 3.40 2.57 -10.48
C ALA A 62 4.93 2.62 -10.32
N ALA A 63 5.65 1.59 -10.76
CA ALA A 63 7.11 1.62 -10.80
C ALA A 63 7.63 2.78 -11.68
N ARG A 64 7.02 2.98 -12.86
CA ARG A 64 7.38 4.11 -13.74
C ARG A 64 7.06 5.45 -13.09
N VAL A 65 5.88 5.59 -12.46
CA VAL A 65 5.48 6.81 -11.74
C VAL A 65 6.47 7.13 -10.62
N LEU A 66 6.81 6.16 -9.77
CA LEU A 66 7.75 6.36 -8.66
C LEU A 66 9.14 6.77 -9.15
N LEU A 67 9.62 6.20 -10.26
CA LEU A 67 10.93 6.54 -10.83
C LEU A 67 10.95 7.88 -11.58
N ALA A 68 9.82 8.33 -12.12
CA ALA A 68 9.69 9.62 -12.79
C ALA A 68 9.42 10.79 -11.82
N ALA A 69 9.01 10.49 -10.59
CA ALA A 69 8.68 11.47 -9.55
C ALA A 69 9.91 12.28 -9.12
N LYS A 70 9.69 13.55 -8.75
CA LYS A 70 10.74 14.38 -8.16
C LYS A 70 10.93 14.10 -6.68
N HIS A 71 9.85 13.85 -5.96
CA HIS A 71 9.84 13.56 -4.52
C HIS A 71 8.77 12.51 -4.19
N PRO A 72 9.02 11.23 -4.54
CA PRO A 72 8.11 10.14 -4.22
C PRO A 72 8.17 9.79 -2.72
N VAL A 73 7.01 9.62 -2.10
CA VAL A 73 6.89 9.21 -0.68
C VAL A 73 6.00 7.98 -0.55
N LEU A 74 6.49 6.99 0.20
CA LEU A 74 5.73 5.83 0.67
C LEU A 74 5.12 6.17 2.04
N SER A 75 3.81 6.39 2.08
CA SER A 75 3.09 6.68 3.32
C SER A 75 2.62 5.37 3.96
N ILE A 76 3.24 4.99 5.06
CA ILE A 76 3.06 3.65 5.66
C ILE A 76 2.25 3.73 6.95
N ASN A 77 1.17 2.96 7.01
CA ASN A 77 0.38 2.77 8.22
C ASN A 77 0.76 1.48 8.97
N GLY A 78 0.17 1.26 10.14
CA GLY A 78 0.48 0.10 10.98
C GLY A 78 0.15 -1.27 10.35
N ASN A 79 -0.93 -1.37 9.56
CA ASN A 79 -1.27 -2.61 8.86
C ASN A 79 -0.22 -2.93 7.80
N THR A 80 0.12 -1.95 6.97
CA THR A 80 1.10 -2.11 5.90
C THR A 80 2.48 -2.45 6.48
N ALA A 81 2.90 -1.80 7.56
CA ALA A 81 4.16 -2.13 8.23
C ALA A 81 4.19 -3.56 8.79
N ALA A 82 3.09 -4.01 9.40
CA ALA A 82 2.98 -5.35 9.96
C ALA A 82 2.92 -6.45 8.87
N LEU A 83 2.31 -6.16 7.72
CA LEU A 83 2.13 -7.11 6.63
C LEU A 83 3.35 -7.21 5.72
N ALA A 84 3.97 -6.07 5.42
CA ALA A 84 4.84 -5.93 4.26
C ALA A 84 6.13 -5.13 4.57
N GLY A 85 6.61 -5.14 5.82
CA GLY A 85 7.76 -4.35 6.24
C GLY A 85 9.02 -4.58 5.39
N ARG A 86 9.30 -5.83 5.00
CA ARG A 86 10.48 -6.17 4.16
C ARG A 86 10.27 -5.72 2.72
N GLU A 87 9.08 -5.92 2.20
CA GLU A 87 8.67 -5.54 0.86
C GLU A 87 8.69 -4.01 0.68
N ILE A 88 8.34 -3.26 1.73
CA ILE A 88 8.51 -1.79 1.78
C ILE A 88 9.99 -1.42 1.71
N ALA A 89 10.86 -2.08 2.47
CA ALA A 89 12.30 -1.81 2.44
C ALA A 89 12.91 -2.08 1.05
N GLU A 90 12.49 -3.17 0.40
CA GLU A 90 12.88 -3.50 -0.97
C GLU A 90 12.39 -2.45 -1.97
N LEU A 91 11.13 -2.03 -1.86
CA LEU A 91 10.55 -0.99 -2.71
C LEU A 91 11.22 0.36 -2.48
N GLN A 92 11.51 0.74 -1.22
CA GLN A 92 12.26 1.95 -0.88
C GLN A 92 13.61 1.94 -1.59
N LYS A 93 14.37 0.85 -1.48
CA LYS A 93 15.67 0.71 -2.14
C LYS A 93 15.56 0.75 -3.67
N ALA A 94 14.55 0.09 -4.23
CA ALA A 94 14.37 -0.01 -5.68
C ALA A 94 13.92 1.31 -6.31
N SER A 95 13.03 2.05 -5.65
CA SER A 95 12.48 3.32 -6.15
C SER A 95 13.36 4.52 -5.79
N GLY A 96 13.93 4.53 -4.58
CA GLY A 96 14.55 5.71 -3.97
C GLY A 96 13.55 6.60 -3.23
N ALA A 97 12.31 6.14 -3.05
CA ALA A 97 11.26 6.90 -2.37
C ALA A 97 11.52 7.03 -0.86
N GLU A 98 11.09 8.15 -0.30
CA GLU A 98 11.13 8.37 1.14
C GLU A 98 10.05 7.53 1.85
N VAL A 99 10.31 7.01 3.04
CA VAL A 99 9.33 6.26 3.85
C VAL A 99 8.86 7.14 5.02
N GLU A 100 7.59 7.50 5.05
CA GLU A 100 6.98 8.28 6.13
C GLU A 100 5.85 7.50 6.80
N VAL A 101 5.91 7.37 8.13
CA VAL A 101 4.82 6.74 8.89
C VAL A 101 3.63 7.70 9.02
N ASN A 102 2.46 7.25 8.60
CA ASN A 102 1.21 7.98 8.81
C ASN A 102 0.11 7.08 9.39
N LEU A 103 -0.58 7.57 10.42
CA LEU A 103 -1.53 6.78 11.19
C LEU A 103 -2.85 7.52 11.38
N PHE A 104 -3.96 6.77 11.33
CA PHE A 104 -5.30 7.27 11.63
C PHE A 104 -5.40 7.78 13.07
N HIS A 105 -5.14 6.89 14.04
CA HIS A 105 -5.02 7.22 15.46
C HIS A 105 -3.56 7.49 15.79
N ARG A 106 -3.11 8.72 15.51
CA ARG A 106 -1.73 9.15 15.74
C ARG A 106 -1.48 9.40 17.22
N THR A 107 -0.52 8.68 17.79
CA THR A 107 0.17 8.99 19.05
C THR A 107 1.67 8.84 18.82
N GLU A 108 2.49 9.58 19.57
CA GLU A 108 3.96 9.47 19.46
C GLU A 108 4.46 8.05 19.75
N GLU A 109 3.85 7.39 20.74
CA GLU A 109 4.12 5.99 21.07
C GLU A 109 3.85 5.06 19.87
N ARG A 110 2.71 5.23 19.19
CA ARG A 110 2.36 4.38 18.06
C ARG A 110 3.21 4.66 16.83
N ILE A 111 3.58 5.93 16.60
CA ILE A 111 4.56 6.30 15.57
C ILE A 111 5.87 5.58 15.84
N ALA A 112 6.37 5.59 17.08
CA ALA A 112 7.62 4.91 17.44
C ALA A 112 7.55 3.39 17.24
N LEU A 113 6.43 2.76 17.63
CA LEU A 113 6.21 1.31 17.42
C LEU A 113 6.23 0.93 15.94
N VAL A 114 5.47 1.63 15.11
CA VAL A 114 5.40 1.35 13.66
C VAL A 114 6.74 1.64 12.98
N THR A 115 7.41 2.72 13.39
CA THR A 115 8.77 3.05 12.94
C THR A 115 9.74 1.92 13.26
N GLY A 116 9.71 1.39 14.49
CA GLY A 116 10.58 0.28 14.89
C GLY A 116 10.38 -0.97 14.03
N VAL A 117 9.12 -1.35 13.75
CA VAL A 117 8.82 -2.48 12.85
C VAL A 117 9.42 -2.29 11.46
N LEU A 118 9.36 -1.08 10.92
CA LEU A 118 9.92 -0.76 9.60
C LEU A 118 11.45 -0.74 9.61
N GLU A 119 12.07 -0.14 10.63
CA GLU A 119 13.53 -0.11 10.79
C GLU A 119 14.10 -1.52 10.98
N ASP A 120 13.45 -2.37 11.78
CA ASP A 120 13.81 -3.79 11.95
C ASP A 120 13.69 -4.58 10.64
N ALA A 121 12.79 -4.16 9.75
CA ALA A 121 12.63 -4.74 8.42
C ALA A 121 13.64 -4.19 7.39
N GLY A 122 14.44 -3.18 7.75
CA GLY A 122 15.48 -2.59 6.91
C GLY A 122 15.08 -1.29 6.21
N CYS A 123 13.95 -0.67 6.58
CA CYS A 123 13.57 0.65 6.07
C CYS A 123 14.39 1.76 6.73
N ILE A 124 14.72 2.80 5.96
CA ILE A 124 15.15 4.09 6.51
C ILE A 124 13.90 4.94 6.66
N VAL A 125 13.35 5.00 7.86
CA VAL A 125 12.13 5.76 8.15
C VAL A 125 12.49 7.21 8.42
N SER A 126 11.78 8.07 7.71
CA SER A 126 12.02 9.49 7.70
C SER A 126 11.30 10.17 8.88
N LYS A 127 12.08 10.73 9.82
CA LYS A 127 11.61 11.24 11.12
C LYS A 127 11.63 12.77 11.12
N GLY A 128 10.69 13.39 11.83
CA GLY A 128 10.62 14.84 11.94
C GLY A 128 9.30 15.35 12.52
N PRO A 129 9.21 16.66 12.82
CA PRO A 129 7.96 17.25 13.28
C PRO A 129 6.86 17.12 12.22
N ALA A 130 5.65 16.79 12.67
CA ALA A 130 4.48 16.76 11.79
C ALA A 130 3.68 18.05 11.95
N GLU A 131 3.25 18.61 10.83
CA GLU A 131 2.37 19.76 10.76
C GLU A 131 1.09 19.40 10.00
N ARG A 132 0.06 20.25 10.11
CA ARG A 132 -1.18 20.04 9.35
C ARG A 132 -0.98 20.48 7.90
N CYS A 133 -0.38 19.61 7.09
CA CYS A 133 -0.18 19.88 5.67
C CYS A 133 -1.34 19.35 4.81
N VAL A 134 -2.09 18.35 5.28
CA VAL A 134 -3.25 17.81 4.57
C VAL A 134 -4.52 18.43 5.18
N PRO A 135 -5.48 18.95 4.37
CA PRO A 135 -6.63 19.74 4.82
C PRO A 135 -7.74 18.88 5.46
N LEU A 136 -7.38 18.12 6.49
CA LEU A 136 -8.28 17.33 7.31
C LEU A 136 -8.30 17.88 8.74
N PRO A 137 -9.42 17.84 9.47
CA PRO A 137 -9.55 18.47 10.78
C PRO A 137 -8.87 17.68 11.92
N HIS A 138 -8.64 16.39 11.74
CA HIS A 138 -8.11 15.48 12.76
C HIS A 138 -6.64 15.08 12.50
N GLY A 139 -6.10 14.15 13.31
CA GLY A 139 -4.69 13.72 13.26
C GLY A 139 -4.18 13.23 11.90
N ARG A 140 -5.06 12.76 11.01
CA ARG A 140 -4.72 12.38 9.63
C ARG A 140 -4.25 13.52 8.73
N GLY A 141 -4.54 14.76 9.14
CA GLY A 141 -4.02 15.95 8.48
C GLY A 141 -2.52 16.17 8.73
N LEU A 142 -1.96 15.47 9.73
CA LEU A 142 -0.60 15.66 10.20
C LEU A 142 0.39 14.80 9.41
N CYS A 143 1.35 15.45 8.79
CA CYS A 143 2.48 14.81 8.12
C CYS A 143 3.69 15.77 8.11
N ARG A 144 4.84 15.29 7.67
CA ARG A 144 6.02 16.16 7.56
C ARG A 144 5.85 17.16 6.41
N PRO A 145 6.14 18.46 6.62
CA PRO A 145 6.14 19.45 5.54
C PRO A 145 7.09 19.09 4.40
N ASP A 146 8.26 18.54 4.76
CA ASP A 146 9.34 18.10 3.86
C ASP A 146 9.26 16.62 3.47
N GLY A 147 8.14 15.95 3.79
CA GLY A 147 7.82 14.59 3.36
C GLY A 147 6.55 14.58 2.53
N ILE A 148 5.48 13.95 3.02
CA ILE A 148 4.17 13.91 2.32
C ILE A 148 3.66 15.33 1.99
N GLY A 149 3.97 16.34 2.81
CA GLY A 149 3.59 17.74 2.58
C GLY A 149 4.06 18.26 1.23
N SER A 150 5.34 18.05 0.89
CA SER A 150 5.97 18.53 -0.36
C SER A 150 5.96 17.51 -1.51
N ALA A 151 5.62 16.25 -1.24
CA ALA A 151 5.63 15.17 -2.24
C ALA A 151 4.78 15.47 -3.48
N ASP A 152 5.28 15.11 -4.66
CA ASP A 152 4.53 15.13 -5.93
C ASP A 152 3.82 13.79 -6.19
N VAL A 153 4.42 12.68 -5.74
CA VAL A 153 3.83 11.33 -5.77
C VAL A 153 3.76 10.76 -4.36
N VAL A 154 2.61 10.20 -3.99
CA VAL A 154 2.45 9.49 -2.71
C VAL A 154 1.84 8.11 -2.95
N LEU A 155 2.51 7.07 -2.46
CA LEU A 155 1.98 5.71 -2.42
C LEU A 155 1.36 5.46 -1.03
N VAL A 156 0.07 5.14 -0.98
CA VAL A 156 -0.75 4.98 0.23
C VAL A 156 -1.46 3.61 0.23
N PRO A 157 -0.83 2.53 0.71
CA PRO A 157 -1.48 1.22 0.78
C PRO A 157 -2.50 1.18 1.91
N LEU A 158 -3.65 0.51 1.70
CA LEU A 158 -4.67 0.30 2.73
C LEU A 158 -5.11 1.62 3.40
N GLU A 159 -5.40 2.64 2.58
CA GLU A 159 -5.64 4.01 3.01
C GLU A 159 -7.13 4.35 3.14
N ASP A 160 -7.43 5.36 3.95
CA ASP A 160 -8.77 5.90 4.06
C ASP A 160 -9.12 6.89 2.94
N GLY A 161 -10.37 6.79 2.46
CA GLY A 161 -10.89 7.60 1.36
C GLY A 161 -10.84 9.10 1.57
N ASP A 162 -11.06 9.62 2.79
CA ASP A 162 -10.96 11.07 3.07
C ASP A 162 -9.55 11.58 2.83
N ARG A 163 -8.55 10.78 3.21
CA ARG A 163 -7.15 11.18 3.09
C ARG A 163 -6.66 11.06 1.66
N CYS A 164 -7.05 9.99 0.97
CA CYS A 164 -6.81 9.86 -0.47
C CYS A 164 -7.37 11.06 -1.24
N GLU A 165 -8.63 11.41 -1.00
CA GLU A 165 -9.29 12.56 -1.65
C GLU A 165 -8.62 13.90 -1.34
N ALA A 166 -8.22 14.12 -0.09
CA ALA A 166 -7.51 15.33 0.29
C ALA A 166 -6.14 15.43 -0.41
N LEU A 167 -5.37 14.34 -0.50
CA LEU A 167 -4.08 14.31 -1.19
C LEU A 167 -4.23 14.56 -2.70
N VAL A 168 -5.22 13.93 -3.35
CA VAL A 168 -5.53 14.17 -4.76
C VAL A 168 -5.96 15.62 -4.99
N SER A 169 -6.79 16.18 -4.09
CA SER A 169 -7.24 17.58 -4.17
C SER A 169 -6.10 18.59 -4.00
N MET A 170 -4.99 18.19 -3.35
CA MET A 170 -3.76 18.97 -3.26
C MET A 170 -2.91 18.89 -4.55
N GLY A 171 -3.38 18.18 -5.59
CA GLY A 171 -2.66 18.02 -6.85
C GLY A 171 -1.56 16.96 -6.81
N LYS A 172 -1.52 16.11 -5.78
CA LYS A 172 -0.56 15.00 -5.68
C LYS A 172 -1.04 13.84 -6.55
N LEU A 173 -0.12 13.14 -7.18
CA LEU A 173 -0.41 11.86 -7.82
C LEU A 173 -0.42 10.78 -6.74
N VAL A 174 -1.59 10.19 -6.51
CA VAL A 174 -1.79 9.21 -5.45
C VAL A 174 -1.86 7.80 -6.04
N ILE A 175 -0.93 6.94 -5.63
CA ILE A 175 -0.94 5.51 -5.92
C ILE A 175 -1.51 4.80 -4.70
N THR A 176 -2.49 3.92 -4.87
CA THR A 176 -2.99 3.09 -3.77
C THR A 176 -2.92 1.61 -4.11
N VAL A 177 -2.73 0.80 -3.09
CA VAL A 177 -2.85 -0.66 -3.16
C VAL A 177 -3.99 -1.05 -2.23
N ASP A 178 -5.09 -1.51 -2.83
CA ASP A 178 -6.30 -1.91 -2.10
C ASP A 178 -7.00 -3.02 -2.90
N LEU A 179 -7.49 -4.05 -2.21
CA LEU A 179 -8.19 -5.17 -2.83
C LEU A 179 -9.62 -4.82 -3.26
N ASN A 180 -10.21 -3.74 -2.74
CA ASN A 180 -11.59 -3.37 -3.00
C ASN A 180 -11.70 -2.32 -4.13
N PRO A 181 -12.04 -2.69 -5.39
CA PRO A 181 -12.11 -1.76 -6.52
C PRO A 181 -13.27 -0.77 -6.45
N ILE A 182 -14.21 -0.94 -5.50
CA ILE A 182 -15.40 -0.10 -5.40
C ILE A 182 -15.41 0.79 -4.16
N ASP A 183 -14.36 0.73 -3.35
CA ASP A 183 -14.20 1.61 -2.20
C ASP A 183 -13.89 3.05 -2.64
N ARG A 184 -13.91 3.98 -1.68
CA ARG A 184 -13.69 5.40 -1.98
C ARG A 184 -12.23 5.68 -2.31
N THR A 185 -11.27 5.00 -1.68
CA THR A 185 -9.84 5.19 -1.93
C THR A 185 -9.48 4.80 -3.36
N SER A 186 -9.85 3.59 -3.81
CA SER A 186 -9.56 3.09 -5.15
C SER A 186 -10.22 3.94 -6.24
N LYS A 187 -11.44 4.43 -5.99
CA LYS A 187 -12.15 5.32 -6.93
C LYS A 187 -11.54 6.72 -7.04
N THR A 188 -10.79 7.14 -6.02
CA THR A 188 -10.27 8.52 -5.92
C THR A 188 -8.79 8.60 -6.30
N ALA A 189 -8.02 7.56 -6.02
CA ALA A 189 -6.60 7.49 -6.32
C ALA A 189 -6.32 7.73 -7.81
N THR A 190 -5.20 8.39 -8.11
CA THR A 190 -4.75 8.60 -9.48
C THR A 190 -4.40 7.28 -10.16
N LEU A 191 -3.78 6.36 -9.42
CA LEU A 191 -3.47 4.99 -9.87
C LEU A 191 -3.90 3.97 -8.80
N PRO A 192 -5.06 3.32 -8.97
CA PRO A 192 -5.46 2.21 -8.13
C PRO A 192 -4.83 0.89 -8.60
N ILE A 193 -4.17 0.19 -7.67
CA ILE A 193 -3.68 -1.17 -7.86
C ILE A 193 -4.58 -2.10 -7.05
N ILE A 194 -5.31 -2.96 -7.76
CA ILE A 194 -6.23 -3.93 -7.15
C ILE A 194 -5.53 -5.27 -6.94
N ASP A 195 -4.65 -5.31 -5.95
CA ASP A 195 -3.94 -6.52 -5.52
C ASP A 195 -3.64 -6.49 -4.01
N GLU A 196 -3.21 -7.62 -3.47
CA GLU A 196 -2.81 -7.74 -2.07
C GLU A 196 -1.41 -7.12 -1.86
N VAL A 197 -1.23 -6.40 -0.75
CA VAL A 197 -0.05 -5.57 -0.53
C VAL A 197 1.26 -6.35 -0.52
N THR A 198 1.27 -7.59 -0.01
CA THR A 198 2.47 -8.45 -0.01
C THR A 198 2.81 -9.03 -1.38
N ARG A 199 1.92 -8.90 -2.39
CA ARG A 199 2.18 -9.24 -3.80
C ARG A 199 2.53 -8.00 -4.62
N ALA A 200 1.76 -6.93 -4.45
CA ALA A 200 1.92 -5.70 -5.22
C ALA A 200 3.26 -5.00 -4.96
N LEU A 201 3.66 -4.79 -3.71
CA LEU A 201 4.90 -4.05 -3.41
C LEU A 201 6.16 -4.73 -4.00
N PRO A 202 6.33 -6.07 -3.89
CA PRO A 202 7.41 -6.76 -4.58
C PRO A 202 7.37 -6.64 -6.10
N ASN A 203 6.18 -6.68 -6.71
CA ASN A 203 6.06 -6.54 -8.16
C ASN A 203 6.51 -5.15 -8.64
N ILE A 204 6.09 -4.10 -7.93
CA ILE A 204 6.55 -2.73 -8.19
C ILE A 204 8.07 -2.63 -8.01
N ALA A 205 8.61 -3.17 -6.92
CA ALA A 205 10.04 -3.12 -6.64
C ALA A 205 10.87 -3.83 -7.74
N ARG A 206 10.43 -5.02 -8.17
CA ARG A 206 11.08 -5.75 -9.27
C ARG A 206 11.07 -4.97 -10.57
N GLU A 207 9.94 -4.33 -10.89
CA GLU A 207 9.86 -3.50 -12.09
C GLU A 207 10.77 -2.26 -11.99
N CYS A 208 10.85 -1.60 -10.82
CA CYS A 208 11.80 -0.50 -10.60
C CYS A 208 13.25 -0.95 -10.89
N VAL A 209 13.65 -2.13 -10.39
CA VAL A 209 14.98 -2.69 -10.65
C VAL A 209 15.17 -3.00 -12.14
N ARG A 210 14.17 -3.60 -12.79
CA ARG A 210 14.21 -3.93 -14.22
C ARG A 210 14.41 -2.67 -15.07
N LEU A 211 13.63 -1.62 -14.83
CA LEU A 211 13.70 -0.34 -15.55
C LEU A 211 15.08 0.32 -15.39
N LYS A 212 15.61 0.35 -14.16
CA LYS A 212 16.96 0.88 -13.89
C LYS A 212 18.04 0.07 -14.58
N ALA A 213 17.97 -1.26 -14.53
CA ALA A 213 18.95 -2.15 -15.18
C ALA A 213 18.93 -2.02 -16.71
N ALA A 214 17.77 -1.75 -17.30
CA ALA A 214 17.62 -1.50 -18.73
C ALA A 214 18.11 -0.09 -19.16
N GLY A 215 18.42 0.81 -18.22
CA GLY A 215 18.81 2.19 -18.52
C GLY A 215 17.68 2.99 -19.17
N GLU A 216 16.41 2.59 -18.98
CA GLU A 216 15.27 3.27 -19.56
C GLU A 216 15.13 4.68 -18.97
N THR A 217 15.03 5.70 -19.83
CA THR A 217 14.60 7.03 -19.38
C THR A 217 13.10 6.96 -19.08
N VAL A 218 12.73 7.14 -17.82
CA VAL A 218 11.34 7.04 -17.37
C VAL A 218 10.71 8.43 -17.34
N SER A 219 9.70 8.66 -18.17
CA SER A 219 8.81 9.81 -18.07
C SER A 219 7.53 9.44 -17.32
N MET A 220 6.84 10.46 -16.79
CA MET A 220 5.54 10.28 -16.14
C MET A 220 4.55 9.68 -17.16
N PRO A 221 3.98 8.49 -16.90
CA PRO A 221 3.09 7.85 -17.85
C PRO A 221 1.68 8.45 -17.79
N GLU A 222 0.89 8.22 -18.84
CA GLU A 222 -0.56 8.44 -18.80
C GLU A 222 -1.22 7.33 -17.97
N ILE A 223 -2.23 7.71 -17.18
CA ILE A 223 -2.92 6.80 -16.26
C ILE A 223 -4.43 6.86 -16.51
N ASP A 224 -5.03 5.71 -16.82
CA ASP A 224 -6.50 5.54 -16.84
C ASP A 224 -6.94 4.71 -15.63
N ALA A 225 -7.21 5.39 -14.51
CA ALA A 225 -7.72 4.75 -13.30
C ALA A 225 -9.02 3.96 -13.56
N LYS A 226 -9.91 4.47 -14.44
CA LYS A 226 -11.20 3.81 -14.72
C LYS A 226 -11.01 2.49 -15.44
N TYR A 227 -9.98 2.37 -16.28
CA TYR A 227 -9.62 1.10 -16.90
C TYR A 227 -9.28 0.04 -15.84
N PHE A 228 -8.35 0.33 -14.92
CA PHE A 228 -7.94 -0.62 -13.87
C PHE A 228 -9.09 -1.04 -12.96
N LEU A 229 -9.94 -0.11 -12.53
CA LEU A 229 -11.11 -0.43 -11.70
C LEU A 229 -12.13 -1.31 -12.44
N ARG A 230 -12.41 -1.00 -13.71
CA ARG A 230 -13.33 -1.81 -14.53
C ARG A 230 -12.76 -3.21 -14.78
N GLN A 231 -11.47 -3.31 -15.01
CA GLN A 231 -10.83 -4.59 -15.28
C GLN A 231 -10.80 -5.45 -14.01
N ALA A 232 -10.50 -4.89 -12.84
CA ALA A 232 -10.60 -5.61 -11.57
C ALA A 232 -12.01 -6.16 -11.31
N ILE A 233 -13.07 -5.40 -11.61
CA ILE A 233 -14.46 -5.88 -11.49
C ILE A 233 -14.72 -7.05 -12.47
N LYS A 234 -14.23 -6.96 -13.71
CA LYS A 234 -14.34 -8.05 -14.67
C LYS A 234 -13.57 -9.29 -14.23
N ASP A 235 -12.37 -9.13 -13.71
CA ASP A 235 -11.53 -10.21 -13.21
C ASP A 235 -12.24 -10.96 -12.06
N MET A 236 -12.91 -10.23 -11.15
CA MET A 236 -13.77 -10.82 -10.11
C MET A 236 -14.98 -11.56 -10.69
N GLN A 237 -15.67 -10.98 -11.68
CA GLN A 237 -16.83 -11.60 -12.31
C GLN A 237 -16.46 -12.91 -13.03
N GLU A 238 -15.35 -12.89 -13.77
CA GLU A 238 -14.82 -14.03 -14.49
C GLU A 238 -14.41 -15.14 -13.52
N TYR A 239 -13.66 -14.79 -12.46
CA TYR A 239 -13.29 -15.76 -11.43
C TYR A 239 -14.51 -16.42 -10.78
N LEU A 240 -15.50 -15.63 -10.37
CA LEU A 240 -16.74 -16.15 -9.77
C LEU A 240 -17.54 -17.05 -10.71
N SER A 241 -17.53 -16.77 -12.02
CA SER A 241 -18.24 -17.59 -13.00
C SER A 241 -17.67 -19.01 -13.14
N HIS A 242 -16.41 -19.21 -12.74
CA HIS A 242 -15.69 -20.49 -12.78
C HIS A 242 -15.34 -21.05 -11.40
N ALA A 243 -15.78 -20.40 -10.31
CA ALA A 243 -15.33 -20.73 -8.96
C ALA A 243 -15.85 -22.10 -8.45
N LEU A 244 -16.81 -22.71 -9.13
CA LEU A 244 -17.40 -24.00 -8.79
C LEU A 244 -17.09 -25.11 -9.82
N ASP A 245 -16.33 -24.78 -10.87
CA ASP A 245 -15.88 -25.72 -11.89
C ASP A 245 -14.66 -26.53 -11.41
#